data_AF-A0A1S1J4R2-F1
#
_entry.id   AF-A0A1S1J4R2-F1
#
_cell.length_a   1.000
_cell.length_b   1.000
_cell.length_c   1.000
_cell.angle_alpha   90.00
_cell.angle_beta   90.00
_cell.angle_gamma   90.00
#
_symmetry.space_group_name_H-M   'P 1'
#
loop_
_entity.id
_entity.type
_entity.pdbx_description
1 polymer ?
#
loop_
_entity_poly.entity_id
_entity_poly.type
_entity_poly.pdbx_seq_one_letter_code
_entity_poly.pdbx_strand_id
1 'polypeptide(L)'
;MKDLTSSSKNCVDPIPDSRYPVLETFTGPQPRLPQFWKCTCVLHPFSPLQSNSTTADKESPFFEICTATVYYAEGLGLNALLVGASGRRWWYRITPTQTEVSTDGIRYTPINVGWRIPTTNWFGNESSRAKCSGTSYLNWMKAQKVDWWKIPVGNSSPAPATWMWFDHKTNFPVRLMFGQGPVARPGLGDVNQLALFQMFSFTYFSTFEKLSSNPLNTPLVPPVVEGFSFGNPDNYELFTWNTNFGMTVFMTPVNEAFNPLPTRVLYNWRDNSQYSVSSDRSQSTLMKYTYNPTNPFTAQQALLTGPTPTGMTPPPNSGAGFLINYVGDRITNAIGFGNFPFPQQPPNWVQIPAVQGKIHATIVRNPALCPGNTATVVGVFFPPSGNNYPDSTYLWTWYSPFDRTGRRSRPITFMQSQSGVGLGTSLALADYFDYEEFTTPIPACNFAVPPVDFTVQAKPNPSTPDNPNPSYPWLDTGVRLNPSRVATIKYKDGLWTANPNINNGHLYNSAGNPTFISAKPGYALPGANEGALVGKIGDTVFLIGLGANTPPGLVGKLELCINDDLKGIYGAGLTDNIGQVNVQISVSSPRKEKLEPVIESGTEPTLENEPVSE
;
A
#
# COMPACT_ATOMS: atom_id res chain seq x y z
N MET A 1 28.13 -7.51 -7.18
CA MET A 1 27.61 -8.89 -7.28
C MET A 1 28.02 -9.69 -6.06
N LYS A 2 27.16 -9.72 -5.05
CA LYS A 2 27.07 -10.80 -4.05
C LYS A 2 25.61 -10.97 -3.63
N ASP A 3 24.71 -10.83 -4.62
CA ASP A 3 23.27 -10.81 -4.43
C ASP A 3 22.68 -12.01 -5.20
N LEU A 4 22.73 -13.19 -4.57
CA LEU A 4 22.15 -14.48 -4.99
C LEU A 4 23.02 -15.53 -5.72
N THR A 5 24.18 -15.23 -6.34
CA THR A 5 24.93 -16.29 -7.07
C THR A 5 25.90 -17.14 -6.23
N SER A 6 26.04 -16.91 -4.92
CA SER A 6 27.04 -17.65 -4.10
C SER A 6 26.64 -18.01 -2.65
N SER A 7 25.35 -18.02 -2.32
CA SER A 7 24.90 -18.51 -1.01
C SER A 7 24.17 -19.84 -1.18
N SER A 8 24.88 -20.94 -0.99
CA SER A 8 24.33 -22.29 -0.82
C SER A 8 23.59 -22.49 0.53
N LYS A 9 23.35 -21.41 1.29
CA LYS A 9 22.41 -21.44 2.42
C LYS A 9 21.05 -20.93 1.92
N ASN A 10 20.03 -21.78 2.05
CA ASN A 10 18.64 -21.39 1.84
C ASN A 10 18.38 -20.08 2.59
N CYS A 11 17.89 -19.06 1.88
CA CYS A 11 17.43 -17.85 2.54
C CYS A 11 16.24 -18.23 3.42
N VAL A 12 16.43 -18.20 4.74
CA VAL A 12 15.36 -18.51 5.68
C VAL A 12 14.59 -17.23 5.96
N ASP A 13 13.28 -17.26 5.71
CA ASP A 13 12.38 -16.22 6.19
C ASP A 13 12.38 -16.27 7.73
N PRO A 14 12.72 -15.16 8.42
CA PRO A 14 12.72 -15.14 9.88
C PRO A 14 11.32 -15.34 10.48
N ILE A 15 10.25 -15.17 9.71
CA ILE A 15 8.88 -15.45 10.14
C ILE A 15 8.39 -16.76 9.52
N PRO A 16 8.24 -17.84 10.32
CA PRO A 16 7.70 -19.09 9.80
C PRO A 16 6.22 -18.98 9.43
N ASP A 17 5.78 -19.83 8.51
CA ASP A 17 4.41 -19.90 8.01
C ASP A 17 3.35 -20.10 9.11
N SER A 18 3.71 -20.78 10.20
CA SER A 18 2.84 -20.98 11.36
C SER A 18 2.46 -19.69 12.11
N ARG A 19 3.15 -18.57 11.85
CA ARG A 19 2.87 -17.25 12.44
C ARG A 19 2.00 -16.38 11.54
N TYR A 20 1.71 -16.80 10.31
CA TYR A 20 0.72 -16.12 9.49
C TYR A 20 -0.67 -16.29 10.10
N PRO A 21 -1.55 -15.30 9.95
CA PRO A 21 -2.92 -15.44 10.39
C PRO A 21 -3.68 -16.43 9.50
N VAL A 22 -4.64 -17.13 10.11
CA VAL A 22 -5.39 -18.22 9.47
C VAL A 22 -6.88 -17.96 9.61
N LEU A 23 -7.63 -18.10 8.51
CA LEU A 23 -9.08 -18.18 8.52
C LEU A 23 -9.49 -19.65 8.67
N GLU A 24 -10.21 -19.93 9.73
CA GLU A 24 -10.91 -21.21 9.92
C GLU A 24 -12.18 -21.23 9.07
N THR A 25 -12.59 -22.40 8.59
CA THR A 25 -13.86 -22.54 7.85
C THR A 25 -15.05 -22.23 8.74
N PHE A 26 -15.98 -21.44 8.23
CA PHE A 26 -17.24 -21.12 8.89
C PHE A 26 -18.42 -21.77 8.16
N THR A 27 -19.29 -22.46 8.89
CA THR A 27 -20.50 -23.10 8.34
C THR A 27 -21.78 -22.66 9.07
N GLY A 28 -21.70 -21.64 9.92
CA GLY A 28 -22.85 -21.13 10.65
C GLY A 28 -23.81 -20.34 9.77
N PRO A 29 -25.00 -20.00 10.31
CA PRO A 29 -25.95 -19.18 9.59
C PRO A 29 -25.46 -17.73 9.48
N GLN A 30 -26.04 -17.00 8.53
CA GLN A 30 -25.88 -15.56 8.44
C GLN A 30 -26.38 -14.86 9.73
N PRO A 31 -25.59 -13.94 10.32
CA PRO A 31 -25.97 -13.21 11.52
C PRO A 31 -27.28 -12.43 11.36
N ARG A 32 -28.10 -12.43 12.41
CA ARG A 32 -29.35 -11.67 12.50
C ARG A 32 -29.34 -10.79 13.75
N LEU A 33 -29.82 -9.56 13.61
CA LEU A 33 -29.99 -8.67 14.74
C LEU A 33 -31.14 -9.12 15.65
N PRO A 34 -31.04 -8.84 16.95
CA PRO A 34 -32.20 -8.82 17.80
C PRO A 34 -33.23 -7.77 17.34
N GLN A 35 -34.50 -8.01 17.63
CA GLN A 35 -35.57 -7.03 17.39
C GLN A 35 -35.36 -5.72 18.16
N PHE A 36 -34.83 -5.82 19.39
CA PHE A 36 -34.49 -4.70 20.26
C PHE A 36 -33.05 -4.83 20.72
N TRP A 37 -32.27 -3.77 20.57
CA TRP A 37 -30.88 -3.76 21.04
C TRP A 37 -30.41 -2.35 21.38
N LYS A 38 -29.32 -2.32 22.13
CA LYS A 38 -28.51 -1.12 22.33
C LYS A 38 -27.03 -1.43 22.12
N CYS A 39 -26.25 -0.42 21.75
CA CYS A 39 -24.81 -0.53 21.68
C CYS A 39 -24.11 0.77 22.10
N THR A 40 -22.85 0.63 22.52
CA THR A 40 -21.88 1.73 22.50
C THR A 40 -20.79 1.43 21.49
N CYS A 41 -20.37 2.44 20.73
CA CYS A 41 -19.37 2.26 19.69
C CYS A 41 -18.45 3.46 19.54
N VAL A 42 -17.26 3.20 18.97
CA VAL A 42 -16.32 4.22 18.46
C VAL A 42 -16.49 4.30 16.95
N LEU A 43 -16.69 5.52 16.46
CA LEU A 43 -17.02 5.83 15.07
C LEU A 43 -15.89 6.62 14.44
N HIS A 44 -15.43 6.14 13.30
CA HIS A 44 -14.25 6.60 12.63
C HIS A 44 -14.61 7.33 11.33
N PRO A 45 -14.31 8.63 11.15
CA PRO A 45 -14.69 9.35 9.94
C PRO A 45 -13.93 8.85 8.70
N PHE A 46 -14.48 9.10 7.51
CA PHE A 46 -13.79 8.87 6.24
C PHE A 46 -12.56 9.77 6.06
N SER A 47 -12.63 10.99 6.58
CA SER A 47 -11.60 12.01 6.46
C SER A 47 -11.78 13.00 7.61
N PRO A 48 -10.71 13.62 8.15
CA PRO A 48 -10.88 14.73 9.07
C PRO A 48 -11.24 15.98 8.23
N LEU A 49 -11.47 17.10 8.91
CA LEU A 49 -11.62 18.39 8.24
C LEU A 49 -10.42 18.67 7.33
N GLN A 50 -10.74 19.11 6.11
CA GLN A 50 -9.82 19.48 5.05
C GLN A 50 -9.71 21.00 4.96
N SER A 51 -8.70 21.53 4.26
CA SER A 51 -8.53 22.98 4.07
C SER A 51 -9.72 23.63 3.35
N ASN A 52 -10.42 22.87 2.51
CA ASN A 52 -11.61 23.30 1.78
C ASN A 52 -12.93 22.93 2.47
N SER A 53 -12.91 22.41 3.71
CA SER A 53 -14.14 22.05 4.44
C SER A 53 -15.02 23.27 4.72
N THR A 54 -16.31 23.12 4.41
CA THR A 54 -17.34 24.14 4.62
C THR A 54 -17.68 24.32 6.10
N THR A 55 -18.45 25.37 6.44
CA THR A 55 -18.98 25.54 7.81
C THR A 55 -19.84 24.35 8.24
N ALA A 56 -20.66 23.81 7.32
CA ALA A 56 -21.48 22.64 7.60
C ALA A 56 -20.62 21.39 7.88
N ASP A 57 -19.52 21.18 7.14
CA ASP A 57 -18.58 20.09 7.41
C ASP A 57 -17.95 20.23 8.79
N LYS A 58 -17.56 21.46 9.15
CA LYS A 58 -17.01 21.77 10.47
C LYS A 58 -18.00 21.48 11.58
N GLU A 59 -19.31 21.63 11.35
CA GLU A 59 -20.40 21.37 12.31
C GLU A 59 -20.89 19.92 12.34
N SER A 60 -20.47 19.11 11.38
CA SER A 60 -20.90 17.73 11.19
C SER A 60 -20.07 16.73 12.02
N PRO A 61 -20.70 15.68 12.59
CA PRO A 61 -19.96 14.62 13.28
C PRO A 61 -19.13 13.74 12.35
N PHE A 62 -19.36 13.79 11.03
CA PHE A 62 -18.77 12.85 10.06
C PHE A 62 -17.32 13.16 9.68
N PHE A 63 -16.73 14.22 10.25
CA PHE A 63 -15.35 14.65 10.02
C PHE A 63 -14.48 14.57 11.28
N GLU A 64 -14.95 13.92 12.33
CA GLU A 64 -14.20 13.72 13.56
C GLU A 64 -14.48 12.34 14.18
N ILE A 65 -13.53 11.84 14.96
CA ILE A 65 -13.76 10.62 15.74
C ILE A 65 -14.88 10.89 16.73
N CYS A 66 -15.85 9.98 16.78
CA CYS A 66 -17.00 10.06 17.67
C CYS A 66 -17.10 8.81 18.54
N THR A 67 -17.77 8.95 19.66
CA THR A 67 -18.36 7.82 20.39
C THR A 67 -19.88 7.92 20.27
N ALA A 68 -20.59 6.80 20.29
CA ALA A 68 -22.04 6.83 20.17
C ALA A 68 -22.75 5.79 21.06
N THR A 69 -23.89 6.20 21.60
CA THR A 69 -24.91 5.31 22.18
C THR A 69 -26.03 5.18 21.16
N VAL A 70 -26.40 3.96 20.80
CA VAL A 70 -27.45 3.71 19.81
C VAL A 70 -28.49 2.76 20.39
N TYR A 71 -29.76 3.12 20.28
CA TYR A 71 -30.93 2.32 20.63
C TYR A 71 -31.73 2.01 19.38
N TYR A 72 -32.21 0.77 19.27
CA TYR A 72 -32.94 0.31 18.11
C TYR A 72 -34.16 -0.51 18.48
N ALA A 73 -35.23 -0.32 17.70
CA ALA A 73 -36.38 -1.20 17.68
C ALA A 73 -36.83 -1.48 16.23
N GLU A 74 -36.90 -2.75 15.86
CA GLU A 74 -37.27 -3.19 14.52
C GLU A 74 -38.62 -2.64 14.09
N GLY A 75 -38.65 -2.05 12.89
CA GLY A 75 -39.83 -1.44 12.30
C GLY A 75 -40.27 -0.11 12.94
N LEU A 76 -39.73 0.27 14.11
CA LEU A 76 -40.13 1.48 14.84
C LEU A 76 -39.13 2.62 14.70
N GLY A 77 -37.84 2.36 14.91
CA GLY A 77 -36.85 3.44 14.86
C GLY A 77 -35.47 3.11 15.38
N LEU A 78 -34.58 4.09 15.23
CA LEU A 78 -33.23 4.12 15.76
C LEU A 78 -32.95 5.50 16.36
N ASN A 79 -32.60 5.54 17.65
CA ASN A 79 -32.18 6.75 18.34
C ASN A 79 -30.67 6.67 18.60
N ALA A 80 -29.92 7.72 18.28
CA ALA A 80 -28.48 7.76 18.51
C ALA A 80 -28.04 9.07 19.14
N LEU A 81 -27.12 8.99 20.11
CA LEU A 81 -26.38 10.13 20.63
C LEU A 81 -24.92 9.97 20.24
N LEU A 82 -24.43 10.85 19.38
CA LEU A 82 -23.03 10.95 19.00
C LEU A 82 -22.35 12.04 19.82
N VAL A 83 -21.14 11.76 20.30
CA VAL A 83 -20.27 12.72 20.97
C VAL A 83 -18.93 12.74 20.24
N GLY A 84 -18.57 13.90 19.70
CA GLY A 84 -17.33 14.10 18.94
C GLY A 84 -16.15 14.48 19.82
N ALA A 85 -14.94 14.34 19.28
CA ALA A 85 -13.71 14.79 19.91
C ALA A 85 -13.70 16.30 20.21
N SER A 86 -14.51 17.10 19.51
CA SER A 86 -14.72 18.51 19.78
C SER A 86 -15.59 18.78 21.02
N GLY A 87 -16.16 17.74 21.64
CA GLY A 87 -17.14 17.84 22.73
C GLY A 87 -18.57 18.12 22.29
N ARG A 88 -18.81 18.32 20.98
CA ARG A 88 -20.17 18.52 20.43
C ARG A 88 -20.97 17.23 20.48
N ARG A 89 -22.28 17.40 20.48
CA ARG A 89 -23.25 16.31 20.61
C ARG A 89 -24.31 16.42 19.55
N TRP A 90 -24.70 15.28 18.99
CA TRP A 90 -25.75 15.17 18.00
C TRP A 90 -26.69 14.03 18.38
N TRP A 91 -27.96 14.38 18.57
CA TRP A 91 -29.03 13.42 18.84
C TRP A 91 -29.79 13.19 17.54
N TYR A 92 -29.78 11.95 17.06
CA TYR A 92 -30.55 11.53 15.91
C TYR A 92 -31.77 10.71 16.34
N ARG A 93 -32.90 11.00 15.71
CA ARG A 93 -34.10 10.15 15.73
C ARG A 93 -34.40 9.73 14.30
N ILE A 94 -34.32 8.44 14.04
CA ILE A 94 -34.56 7.85 12.73
C ILE A 94 -35.81 6.99 12.83
N THR A 95 -36.86 7.35 12.08
CA THR A 95 -38.12 6.62 11.97
C THR A 95 -38.29 6.08 10.54
N PRO A 96 -39.31 5.25 10.22
CA PRO A 96 -39.48 4.75 8.86
C PRO A 96 -39.75 5.86 7.85
N THR A 97 -40.23 7.01 8.32
CA THR A 97 -40.70 8.12 7.48
C THR A 97 -39.82 9.37 7.55
N GLN A 98 -38.97 9.51 8.56
CA GLN A 98 -38.24 10.75 8.81
C GLN A 98 -36.96 10.56 9.63
N THR A 99 -35.96 11.39 9.37
CA THR A 99 -34.80 11.58 10.26
C THR A 99 -34.84 12.99 10.84
N GLU A 100 -34.60 13.10 12.14
CA GLU A 100 -34.47 14.38 12.84
C GLU A 100 -33.14 14.44 13.58
N VAL A 101 -32.58 15.64 13.70
CA VAL A 101 -31.35 15.89 14.46
C VAL A 101 -31.55 17.01 15.48
N SER A 102 -30.90 16.90 16.63
CA SER A 102 -30.79 17.95 17.63
C SER A 102 -29.34 18.11 18.06
N THR A 103 -28.94 19.34 18.41
CA THR A 103 -27.62 19.66 18.99
C THR A 103 -27.71 20.09 20.46
N ASP A 104 -28.92 20.22 21.01
CA ASP A 104 -29.18 20.51 22.43
C ASP A 104 -29.94 19.39 23.14
N GLY A 105 -30.36 18.34 22.40
CA GLY A 105 -31.13 17.21 22.89
C GLY A 105 -32.62 17.50 23.11
N ILE A 106 -33.06 18.75 22.86
CA ILE A 106 -34.42 19.24 23.13
C ILE A 106 -35.14 19.57 21.83
N ARG A 107 -34.52 20.41 20.98
CA ARG A 107 -35.10 20.88 19.72
C ARG A 107 -34.62 20.00 18.58
N TYR A 108 -35.55 19.25 18.00
CA TYR A 108 -35.30 18.36 16.87
C TYR A 108 -35.73 19.02 15.57
N THR A 109 -34.85 19.01 14.60
CA THR A 109 -35.07 19.55 13.27
C THR A 109 -35.06 18.41 12.26
N PRO A 110 -36.10 18.28 11.42
CA PRO A 110 -36.10 17.35 10.30
C PRO A 110 -34.92 17.57 9.35
N ILE A 111 -34.26 16.48 8.96
CA ILE A 111 -33.20 16.49 7.95
C ILE A 111 -33.44 15.41 6.91
N ASN A 112 -33.04 15.67 5.67
CA ASN A 112 -33.04 14.66 4.62
C ASN A 112 -31.61 14.16 4.40
N VAL A 113 -31.31 13.00 4.97
CA VAL A 113 -30.01 12.30 4.81
C VAL A 113 -30.17 10.94 4.14
N GLY A 114 -31.38 10.64 3.63
CA GLY A 114 -31.71 9.38 2.94
C GLY A 114 -31.68 8.13 3.83
N TRP A 115 -31.48 8.28 5.13
CA TRP A 115 -31.35 7.15 6.04
C TRP A 115 -32.66 6.35 6.14
N ARG A 116 -32.53 5.03 6.20
CA ARG A 116 -33.61 4.12 6.54
C ARG A 116 -33.27 3.35 7.81
N ILE A 117 -34.32 2.95 8.54
CA ILE A 117 -34.16 2.05 9.68
C ILE A 117 -33.59 0.73 9.18
N PRO A 118 -32.49 0.22 9.77
CA PRO A 118 -31.98 -1.10 9.42
C PRO A 118 -33.02 -2.17 9.78
N THR A 119 -33.18 -3.20 8.95
CA THR A 119 -33.98 -4.38 9.35
C THR A 119 -33.18 -5.28 10.28
N THR A 120 -33.75 -6.39 10.75
CA THR A 120 -32.96 -7.41 11.47
C THR A 120 -31.91 -8.11 10.60
N ASN A 121 -31.94 -7.89 9.29
CA ASN A 121 -30.92 -8.32 8.34
C ASN A 121 -29.85 -7.23 8.16
N TRP A 122 -28.69 -7.44 8.79
CA TRP A 122 -27.52 -6.54 8.74
C TRP A 122 -27.00 -6.26 7.33
N PHE A 123 -27.23 -7.18 6.40
CA PHE A 123 -26.71 -7.11 5.04
C PHE A 123 -27.66 -6.42 4.06
N GLY A 124 -28.82 -5.97 4.55
CA GLY A 124 -29.81 -5.27 3.75
C GLY A 124 -30.22 -6.07 2.50
N ASN A 125 -30.35 -5.38 1.38
CA ASN A 125 -30.72 -5.99 0.10
C ASN A 125 -29.62 -6.88 -0.49
N GLU A 126 -28.38 -6.74 -0.02
CA GLU A 126 -27.24 -7.55 -0.47
C GLU A 126 -27.09 -8.87 0.31
N SER A 127 -28.08 -9.21 1.14
CA SER A 127 -28.06 -10.43 1.97
C SER A 127 -27.85 -11.73 1.19
N SER A 128 -28.46 -11.86 0.01
CA SER A 128 -28.26 -13.03 -0.87
C SER A 128 -26.86 -13.11 -1.47
N ARG A 129 -26.09 -12.01 -1.43
CA ARG A 129 -24.72 -11.89 -1.92
C ARG A 129 -23.70 -11.82 -0.79
N ALA A 130 -24.14 -11.89 0.47
CA ALA A 130 -23.25 -11.90 1.63
C ALA A 130 -22.40 -13.18 1.63
N LYS A 131 -21.09 -13.01 1.78
CA LYS A 131 -20.12 -14.12 1.83
C LYS A 131 -19.33 -14.06 3.13
N CYS A 132 -19.24 -15.18 3.83
CA CYS A 132 -18.31 -15.34 4.94
C CYS A 132 -16.97 -15.86 4.40
N SER A 133 -15.88 -15.16 4.71
CA SER A 133 -14.53 -15.59 4.33
C SER A 133 -13.94 -16.63 5.29
N GLY A 134 -14.52 -16.74 6.49
CA GLY A 134 -14.07 -17.65 7.55
C GLY A 134 -14.09 -16.97 8.92
N THR A 135 -13.54 -17.66 9.91
CA THR A 135 -13.47 -17.22 11.31
C THR A 135 -12.01 -17.02 11.71
N SER A 136 -11.71 -15.92 12.40
CA SER A 136 -10.41 -15.65 13.01
C SER A 136 -10.56 -14.63 14.13
N TYR A 137 -9.56 -14.54 15.01
CA TYR A 137 -9.39 -13.33 15.81
C TYR A 137 -9.18 -12.10 14.91
N LEU A 138 -9.41 -10.91 15.45
CA LEU A 138 -9.11 -9.68 14.71
C LEU A 138 -7.61 -9.41 14.64
N ASN A 139 -6.85 -9.60 15.72
CA ASN A 139 -5.44 -9.26 15.81
C ASN A 139 -4.76 -10.05 16.94
N TRP A 140 -3.50 -9.75 17.23
CA TRP A 140 -2.67 -10.42 18.24
C TRP A 140 -3.24 -10.39 19.66
N MET A 141 -4.12 -9.44 19.98
CA MET A 141 -4.75 -9.36 21.32
C MET A 141 -5.71 -10.52 21.57
N LYS A 142 -6.20 -11.16 20.50
CA LYS A 142 -7.14 -12.28 20.57
C LYS A 142 -8.37 -12.00 21.47
N ALA A 143 -8.79 -10.74 21.52
CA ALA A 143 -9.90 -10.28 22.35
C ALA A 143 -11.22 -10.91 21.90
N GLN A 144 -11.44 -10.92 20.58
CA GLN A 144 -12.70 -11.32 19.95
C GLN A 144 -12.38 -12.22 18.76
N LYS A 145 -12.93 -13.44 18.80
CA LYS A 145 -12.94 -14.33 17.65
C LYS A 145 -14.19 -14.01 16.83
N VAL A 146 -14.01 -13.70 15.56
CA VAL A 146 -15.07 -13.13 14.73
C VAL A 146 -15.20 -13.84 13.40
N ASP A 147 -16.41 -13.80 12.85
CA ASP A 147 -16.73 -14.27 11.51
C ASP A 147 -16.63 -13.10 10.52
N TRP A 148 -15.87 -13.32 9.44
CA TRP A 148 -15.46 -12.28 8.49
C TRP A 148 -16.42 -12.21 7.31
N TRP A 149 -17.48 -11.43 7.44
CA TRP A 149 -18.49 -11.28 6.39
C TRP A 149 -18.21 -10.08 5.50
N LYS A 150 -18.56 -10.20 4.23
CA LYS A 150 -18.55 -9.10 3.27
C LYS A 150 -19.80 -9.11 2.40
N ILE A 151 -20.18 -7.92 1.96
CA ILE A 151 -21.14 -7.69 0.88
C ILE A 151 -20.54 -6.79 -0.19
N PRO A 152 -20.86 -7.01 -1.46
CA PRO A 152 -20.55 -6.08 -2.54
C PRO A 152 -21.39 -4.81 -2.42
N VAL A 153 -20.81 -3.65 -2.74
CA VAL A 153 -21.50 -2.36 -2.72
C VAL A 153 -21.16 -1.53 -3.95
N GLY A 154 -22.14 -0.77 -4.45
CA GLY A 154 -22.01 0.04 -5.66
C GLY A 154 -22.05 -0.77 -6.96
N ASN A 155 -21.74 -0.10 -8.07
CA ASN A 155 -21.94 -0.61 -9.43
C ASN A 155 -20.64 -0.87 -10.20
N SER A 156 -19.46 -0.73 -9.57
CA SER A 156 -18.19 -1.02 -10.24
C SER A 156 -17.93 -2.52 -10.33
N SER A 157 -16.99 -2.91 -11.20
CA SER A 157 -16.57 -4.30 -11.39
C SER A 157 -15.04 -4.41 -11.28
N PRO A 158 -14.48 -5.09 -10.26
CA PRO A 158 -15.20 -5.65 -9.11
C PRO A 158 -15.83 -4.56 -8.22
N ALA A 159 -16.91 -4.90 -7.53
CA ALA A 159 -17.58 -3.99 -6.60
C ALA A 159 -16.73 -3.82 -5.33
N PRO A 160 -16.68 -2.61 -4.71
CA PRO A 160 -16.18 -2.45 -3.36
C PRO A 160 -16.87 -3.40 -2.39
N ALA A 161 -16.20 -3.70 -1.28
CA ALA A 161 -16.73 -4.57 -0.24
C ALA A 161 -16.97 -3.79 1.06
N THR A 162 -18.20 -3.86 1.57
CA THR A 162 -18.47 -3.54 2.98
C THR A 162 -18.23 -4.79 3.80
N TRP A 163 -17.32 -4.69 4.76
CA TRP A 163 -16.92 -5.76 5.66
C TRP A 163 -17.58 -5.62 7.02
N MET A 164 -18.00 -6.75 7.58
CA MET A 164 -18.73 -6.84 8.84
C MET A 164 -18.19 -8.02 9.63
N TRP A 165 -17.75 -7.75 10.85
CA TRP A 165 -17.24 -8.77 11.75
C TRP A 165 -18.24 -9.00 12.86
N PHE A 166 -18.64 -10.25 13.01
CA PHE A 166 -19.57 -10.67 14.06
C PHE A 166 -18.84 -11.56 15.05
N ASP A 167 -19.10 -11.37 16.34
CA ASP A 167 -18.57 -12.25 17.37
C ASP A 167 -19.06 -13.68 17.13
N HIS A 168 -18.12 -14.62 17.08
CA HIS A 168 -18.36 -15.99 16.66
C HIS A 168 -19.34 -16.75 17.60
N LYS A 169 -19.45 -16.32 18.86
CA LYS A 169 -20.31 -16.99 19.85
C LYS A 169 -21.71 -16.38 19.89
N THR A 170 -21.79 -15.06 19.83
CA THR A 170 -23.04 -14.31 20.06
C THR A 170 -23.71 -13.86 18.77
N ASN A 171 -23.01 -13.90 17.63
CA ASN A 171 -23.40 -13.31 16.34
C ASN A 171 -23.66 -11.79 16.41
N PHE A 172 -23.18 -11.10 17.45
CA PHE A 172 -23.31 -9.65 17.58
C PHE A 172 -22.22 -8.93 16.80
N PRO A 173 -22.50 -7.74 16.24
CA PRO A 173 -21.49 -6.99 15.51
C PRO A 173 -20.36 -6.59 16.46
N VAL A 174 -19.15 -6.79 15.99
CA VAL A 174 -17.92 -6.34 16.66
C VAL A 174 -17.34 -5.14 15.93
N ARG A 175 -17.42 -5.16 14.60
CA ARG A 175 -16.73 -4.19 13.76
C ARG A 175 -17.40 -4.05 12.40
N LEU A 176 -17.34 -2.86 11.82
CA LEU A 176 -17.79 -2.58 10.45
C LEU A 176 -16.75 -1.73 9.73
N MET A 177 -16.59 -2.00 8.43
CA MET A 177 -15.81 -1.20 7.50
C MET A 177 -16.59 -1.05 6.21
N PHE A 178 -16.78 0.18 5.74
CA PHE A 178 -17.60 0.44 4.56
C PHE A 178 -16.73 0.68 3.34
N GLY A 179 -16.84 -0.18 2.31
CA GLY A 179 -16.06 -0.06 1.08
C GLY A 179 -16.40 1.19 0.25
N GLN A 180 -17.57 1.77 0.50
CA GLN A 180 -18.06 2.96 -0.17
C GLN A 180 -18.79 3.85 0.84
N GLY A 181 -18.31 5.08 0.99
CA GLY A 181 -18.99 6.11 1.76
C GLY A 181 -20.30 6.57 1.10
N PRO A 182 -21.02 7.51 1.72
CA PRO A 182 -22.25 8.07 1.17
C PRO A 182 -21.99 8.74 -0.20
N VAL A 183 -22.71 8.33 -1.24
CA VAL A 183 -22.43 8.69 -2.65
C VAL A 183 -23.44 9.61 -3.32
N ALA A 184 -24.60 9.85 -2.72
CA ALA A 184 -25.53 10.83 -3.27
C ALA A 184 -25.02 12.25 -3.05
N ARG A 185 -25.41 13.22 -3.90
CA ARG A 185 -25.29 14.66 -3.61
C ARG A 185 -26.69 15.25 -3.40
N PRO A 186 -26.99 15.87 -2.24
CA PRO A 186 -26.14 15.92 -1.04
C PRO A 186 -25.85 14.50 -0.52
N GLY A 187 -24.81 14.31 0.31
CA GLY A 187 -24.36 13.03 0.87
C GLY A 187 -25.44 12.21 1.58
N LEU A 188 -26.40 11.67 0.84
CA LEU A 188 -27.41 10.77 1.37
C LEU A 188 -26.75 9.41 1.53
N GLY A 189 -26.91 8.80 2.71
CA GLY A 189 -26.49 7.42 2.93
C GLY A 189 -27.17 6.48 1.93
N ASP A 190 -26.54 5.36 1.64
CA ASP A 190 -27.18 4.28 0.90
C ASP A 190 -28.27 3.68 1.78
N VAL A 191 -29.50 3.75 1.30
CA VAL A 191 -30.70 3.23 1.99
C VAL A 191 -30.61 1.73 2.30
N ASN A 192 -29.70 1.02 1.64
CA ASN A 192 -29.46 -0.40 1.80
C ASN A 192 -28.33 -0.74 2.78
N GLN A 193 -27.60 0.27 3.28
CA GLN A 193 -26.43 0.08 4.13
C GLN A 193 -26.54 0.91 5.42
N LEU A 194 -27.19 0.34 6.44
CA LEU A 194 -27.01 0.70 7.87
C LEU A 194 -26.71 2.19 8.11
N ALA A 195 -27.67 3.03 7.70
CA ALA A 195 -27.36 4.34 7.16
C ALA A 195 -26.56 5.29 8.08
N LEU A 196 -26.74 5.20 9.40
CA LEU A 196 -25.93 5.95 10.36
C LEU A 196 -24.46 5.52 10.34
N PHE A 197 -24.18 4.22 10.39
CA PHE A 197 -22.83 3.68 10.48
C PHE A 197 -22.06 3.87 9.18
N GLN A 198 -22.74 3.83 8.04
CA GLN A 198 -22.12 4.07 6.73
C GLN A 198 -21.59 5.50 6.55
N MET A 199 -22.01 6.46 7.38
CA MET A 199 -21.39 7.79 7.37
C MET A 199 -19.97 7.80 7.92
N PHE A 200 -19.57 6.69 8.55
CA PHE A 200 -18.25 6.47 9.11
C PHE A 200 -17.56 5.38 8.30
N SER A 201 -16.25 5.53 8.13
CA SER A 201 -15.45 4.55 7.41
C SER A 201 -15.28 3.27 8.22
N PHE A 202 -15.31 3.41 9.54
CA PHE A 202 -15.11 2.32 10.47
C PHE A 202 -15.95 2.46 11.74
N THR A 203 -16.46 1.35 12.25
CA THR A 203 -17.18 1.29 13.53
C THR A 203 -16.63 0.16 14.37
N TYR A 204 -16.29 0.45 15.63
CA TYR A 204 -15.95 -0.55 16.64
C TYR A 204 -17.04 -0.59 17.71
N PHE A 205 -17.68 -1.74 17.91
CA PHE A 205 -18.68 -1.91 18.95
C PHE A 205 -17.98 -2.29 20.25
N SER A 206 -17.89 -1.32 21.18
CA SER A 206 -17.33 -1.59 22.50
C SER A 206 -18.28 -2.40 23.38
N THR A 207 -19.59 -2.20 23.21
CA THR A 207 -20.62 -3.02 23.83
C THR A 207 -21.78 -3.22 22.86
N PHE A 208 -22.42 -4.39 22.91
CA PHE A 208 -23.65 -4.68 22.18
C PHE A 208 -24.54 -5.58 23.04
N GLU A 209 -25.80 -5.19 23.22
CA GLU A 209 -26.73 -5.89 24.10
C GLU A 209 -28.09 -6.08 23.42
N LYS A 210 -28.57 -7.32 23.43
CA LYS A 210 -29.96 -7.65 23.11
C LYS A 210 -30.87 -7.24 24.26
N LEU A 211 -31.97 -6.56 23.95
CA LEU A 211 -32.96 -6.11 24.93
C LEU A 211 -34.25 -6.93 24.84
N SER A 212 -35.00 -6.96 25.94
CA SER A 212 -36.31 -7.62 26.03
C SER A 212 -37.49 -6.72 25.64
N SER A 213 -37.28 -5.41 25.51
CA SER A 213 -38.33 -4.42 25.24
C SER A 213 -37.82 -3.25 24.42
N ASN A 214 -38.75 -2.50 23.82
CA ASN A 214 -38.47 -1.32 23.00
C ASN A 214 -37.71 -0.22 23.79
N PRO A 215 -36.46 0.13 23.40
CA PRO A 215 -35.65 1.13 24.09
C PRO A 215 -35.90 2.58 23.64
N LEU A 216 -36.73 2.82 22.62
CA LEU A 216 -36.86 4.15 22.01
C LEU A 216 -37.50 5.20 22.93
N ASN A 217 -38.19 4.76 23.99
CA ASN A 217 -38.73 5.64 25.04
C ASN A 217 -37.71 5.95 26.14
N THR A 218 -36.55 5.29 26.14
CA THR A 218 -35.49 5.52 27.11
C THR A 218 -34.67 6.74 26.70
N PRO A 219 -34.34 7.66 27.63
CA PRO A 219 -33.44 8.76 27.35
C PRO A 219 -32.08 8.26 26.83
N LEU A 220 -31.58 8.90 25.78
CA LEU A 220 -30.22 8.66 25.30
C LEU A 220 -29.23 9.18 26.35
N VAL A 221 -28.33 8.30 26.79
CA VAL A 221 -27.25 8.64 27.71
C VAL A 221 -25.94 8.84 26.95
N PRO A 222 -25.07 9.77 27.40
CA PRO A 222 -23.74 9.90 26.82
C PRO A 222 -23.02 8.55 26.77
N PRO A 223 -22.34 8.23 25.65
CA PRO A 223 -21.63 6.96 25.50
C PRO A 223 -20.53 6.82 26.53
N VAL A 224 -20.51 5.66 27.17
CA VAL A 224 -19.40 5.23 28.03
C VAL A 224 -18.68 4.11 27.30
N VAL A 225 -17.50 4.42 26.80
CA VAL A 225 -16.56 3.43 26.25
C VAL A 225 -15.45 3.29 27.28
N GLU A 226 -15.38 2.14 27.95
CA GLU A 226 -14.44 1.92 29.05
C GLU A 226 -13.00 2.22 28.63
N GLY A 227 -12.31 3.05 29.40
CA GLY A 227 -10.91 3.41 29.16
C GLY A 227 -10.66 4.30 27.94
N PHE A 228 -11.70 4.74 27.22
CA PHE A 228 -11.56 5.63 26.08
C PHE A 228 -11.50 7.09 26.51
N SER A 229 -10.56 7.82 25.92
CA SER A 229 -10.43 9.27 26.05
C SER A 229 -10.14 9.88 24.68
N PHE A 230 -10.80 10.99 24.36
CA PHE A 230 -10.41 11.82 23.23
C PHE A 230 -9.05 12.48 23.48
N GLY A 231 -8.27 12.65 22.41
CA GLY A 231 -6.95 13.26 22.44
C GLY A 231 -5.87 12.36 23.05
N ASN A 232 -4.92 12.99 23.75
CA ASN A 232 -3.72 12.35 24.29
C ASN A 232 -3.52 12.72 25.76
N PRO A 233 -4.40 12.27 26.67
CA PRO A 233 -4.40 12.71 28.07
C PRO A 233 -3.11 12.35 28.83
N ASP A 234 -2.43 11.28 28.43
CA ASP A 234 -1.21 10.80 29.08
C ASP A 234 0.08 11.28 28.38
N ASN A 235 -0.04 12.21 27.43
CA ASN A 235 1.10 12.81 26.69
C ASN A 235 2.01 11.77 25.99
N TYR A 236 1.44 10.73 25.39
CA TYR A 236 2.20 9.79 24.55
C TYR A 236 2.87 10.52 23.36
N GLU A 237 4.07 10.08 23.01
CA GLU A 237 4.74 10.49 21.78
C GLU A 237 4.17 9.75 20.57
N LEU A 238 4.28 10.36 19.38
CA LEU A 238 4.08 9.62 18.14
C LEU A 238 5.14 8.53 18.02
N PHE A 239 4.71 7.31 17.70
CA PHE A 239 5.61 6.16 17.65
C PHE A 239 6.77 6.37 16.66
N THR A 240 7.88 5.69 16.92
CA THR A 240 8.96 5.46 15.97
C THR A 240 9.05 3.95 15.80
N TRP A 241 9.01 3.46 14.57
CA TRP A 241 9.23 2.03 14.33
C TRP A 241 10.61 1.59 14.78
N ASN A 242 10.72 0.36 15.27
CA ASN A 242 12.03 -0.27 15.40
C ASN A 242 12.68 -0.35 14.01
N THR A 243 14.00 -0.24 13.95
CA THR A 243 14.77 -0.31 12.71
C THR A 243 14.90 -1.71 12.14
N ASN A 244 14.58 -2.77 12.88
CA ASN A 244 14.71 -4.16 12.42
C ASN A 244 13.61 -5.04 13.03
N PHE A 245 12.54 -5.29 12.29
CA PHE A 245 11.41 -6.08 12.80
C PHE A 245 10.72 -6.89 11.69
N GLY A 246 9.89 -7.83 12.13
CA GLY A 246 8.94 -8.53 11.29
C GLY A 246 7.55 -8.54 11.91
N MET A 247 6.53 -8.67 11.07
CA MET A 247 5.13 -8.78 11.50
C MET A 247 4.29 -9.58 10.52
N THR A 248 3.19 -10.16 11.00
CA THR A 248 2.16 -10.78 10.15
C THR A 248 0.82 -10.09 10.32
N VAL A 249 0.04 -10.09 9.26
CA VAL A 249 -1.16 -9.27 9.14
C VAL A 249 -2.19 -9.93 8.23
N PHE A 250 -3.47 -9.75 8.50
CA PHE A 250 -4.49 -9.92 7.47
C PHE A 250 -4.67 -8.60 6.73
N MET A 251 -4.30 -8.55 5.45
CA MET A 251 -4.71 -7.44 4.58
C MET A 251 -6.11 -7.71 4.07
N THR A 252 -7.06 -6.89 4.51
CA THR A 252 -8.46 -6.98 4.10
C THR A 252 -8.65 -6.17 2.82
N PRO A 253 -9.11 -6.79 1.73
CA PRO A 253 -9.20 -6.15 0.43
C PRO A 253 -10.39 -5.19 0.34
N VAL A 254 -10.23 -4.17 -0.50
CA VAL A 254 -11.26 -3.16 -0.82
C VAL A 254 -12.46 -3.68 -1.57
N ASN A 255 -12.29 -4.77 -2.32
CA ASN A 255 -13.28 -5.26 -3.28
C ASN A 255 -13.77 -6.66 -2.91
N GLU A 256 -14.95 -7.00 -3.40
CA GLU A 256 -15.62 -8.25 -3.02
C GLU A 256 -14.92 -9.50 -3.57
N ALA A 257 -14.12 -9.37 -4.63
CA ALA A 257 -13.52 -10.49 -5.34
C ALA A 257 -12.48 -11.24 -4.49
N PHE A 258 -11.85 -10.55 -3.53
CA PHE A 258 -10.80 -11.14 -2.70
C PHE A 258 -11.26 -11.38 -1.25
N ASN A 259 -10.84 -12.50 -0.69
CA ASN A 259 -10.84 -12.78 0.74
C ASN A 259 -9.57 -12.19 1.39
N PRO A 260 -9.52 -12.04 2.73
CA PRO A 260 -8.35 -11.50 3.42
C PRO A 260 -7.06 -12.23 3.03
N LEU A 261 -5.99 -11.48 2.86
CA LEU A 261 -4.69 -11.99 2.42
C LEU A 261 -3.77 -12.11 3.64
N PRO A 262 -3.33 -13.32 4.04
CA PRO A 262 -2.24 -13.47 4.98
C PRO A 262 -0.98 -12.82 4.42
N THR A 263 -0.42 -11.88 5.16
CA THR A 263 0.71 -11.08 4.70
C THR A 263 1.78 -11.03 5.77
N ARG A 264 3.04 -11.00 5.34
CA ARG A 264 4.20 -10.79 6.20
C ARG A 264 4.98 -9.57 5.75
N VAL A 265 5.31 -8.70 6.69
CA VAL A 265 6.16 -7.53 6.47
C VAL A 265 7.47 -7.74 7.22
N LEU A 266 8.58 -7.62 6.50
CA LEU A 266 9.90 -7.44 7.09
C LEU A 266 10.36 -6.01 6.86
N TYR A 267 10.99 -5.42 7.85
CA TYR A 267 11.46 -4.03 7.79
C TYR A 267 12.86 -3.95 8.36
N ASN A 268 13.76 -3.32 7.60
CA ASN A 268 15.11 -2.99 8.01
C ASN A 268 15.42 -1.53 7.67
N TRP A 269 16.10 -0.82 8.58
CA TRP A 269 16.52 0.56 8.41
C TRP A 269 17.81 0.89 9.17
N ARG A 270 18.92 1.02 8.44
CA ARG A 270 20.20 1.49 8.97
C ARG A 270 20.30 3.01 8.94
N ASP A 271 20.96 3.55 9.95
CA ASP A 271 21.32 4.97 10.00
C ASP A 271 22.26 5.35 8.84
N ASN A 272 22.35 6.65 8.54
CA ASN A 272 23.13 7.17 7.42
C ASN A 272 24.59 6.69 7.43
N SER A 273 25.21 6.60 8.61
CA SER A 273 26.60 6.17 8.78
C SER A 273 26.84 4.68 8.53
N GLN A 274 25.78 3.88 8.57
CA GLN A 274 25.83 2.42 8.38
C GLN A 274 25.27 1.98 7.02
N TYR A 275 24.71 2.91 6.24
CA TYR A 275 24.10 2.61 4.96
C TYR A 275 25.16 2.35 3.89
N SER A 276 25.12 1.16 3.28
CA SER A 276 26.12 0.70 2.32
C SER A 276 25.52 -0.10 1.15
N VAL A 277 24.39 -0.76 1.36
CA VAL A 277 23.65 -1.53 0.34
C VAL A 277 22.15 -1.22 0.43
N SER A 278 21.37 -1.50 -0.62
CA SER A 278 19.93 -1.22 -0.61
C SER A 278 19.19 -1.96 0.50
N SER A 279 19.58 -3.21 0.81
CA SER A 279 18.98 -4.01 1.88
C SER A 279 19.16 -3.42 3.28
N ASP A 280 20.09 -2.49 3.48
CA ASP A 280 20.26 -1.74 4.73
C ASP A 280 19.04 -0.87 5.04
N ARG A 281 18.29 -0.46 4.01
CA ARG A 281 16.98 0.18 4.14
C ARG A 281 16.04 -0.52 3.20
N SER A 282 15.35 -1.54 3.68
CA SER A 282 14.36 -2.24 2.87
C SER A 282 13.16 -2.71 3.66
N GLN A 283 12.02 -2.74 2.98
CA GLN A 283 10.78 -3.35 3.45
C GLN A 283 10.35 -4.42 2.44
N SER A 284 9.98 -5.59 2.93
CA SER A 284 9.56 -6.74 2.13
C SER A 284 8.19 -7.20 2.61
N THR A 285 7.14 -6.82 1.88
CA THR A 285 5.74 -7.16 2.17
C THR A 285 5.30 -8.28 1.24
N LEU A 286 5.22 -9.51 1.75
CA LEU A 286 4.80 -10.71 1.02
C LEU A 286 3.35 -11.04 1.36
N MET A 287 2.46 -10.91 0.37
CA MET A 287 1.02 -11.18 0.46
C MET A 287 0.72 -12.55 -0.17
N LYS A 288 0.04 -13.44 0.57
CA LYS A 288 -0.33 -14.78 0.10
C LYS A 288 -1.78 -14.82 -0.35
N TYR A 289 -2.05 -15.48 -1.48
CA TYR A 289 -3.40 -15.69 -2.02
C TYR A 289 -4.04 -16.99 -1.50
N THR A 290 -3.69 -17.43 -0.29
CA THR A 290 -4.12 -18.69 0.33
C THR A 290 -5.63 -18.94 0.23
N TYR A 291 -6.45 -17.90 0.43
CA TYR A 291 -7.91 -17.98 0.41
C TYR A 291 -8.54 -17.49 -0.90
N ASN A 292 -7.72 -17.33 -1.95
CA ASN A 292 -8.08 -16.76 -3.24
C ASN A 292 -7.53 -17.63 -4.39
N PRO A 293 -7.94 -18.92 -4.49
CA PRO A 293 -7.32 -19.90 -5.38
C PRO A 293 -7.53 -19.60 -6.88
N THR A 294 -8.44 -18.70 -7.23
CA THR A 294 -8.65 -18.24 -8.61
C THR A 294 -7.63 -17.20 -9.04
N ASN A 295 -6.80 -16.68 -8.13
CA ASN A 295 -5.71 -15.77 -8.48
C ASN A 295 -4.64 -16.54 -9.28
N PRO A 296 -4.10 -15.96 -10.37
CA PRO A 296 -3.04 -16.61 -11.15
C PRO A 296 -1.71 -16.76 -10.39
N PHE A 297 -1.55 -16.10 -9.24
CA PHE A 297 -0.36 -16.13 -8.41
C PHE A 297 -0.66 -16.75 -7.04
N THR A 298 0.32 -17.46 -6.47
CA THR A 298 0.24 -17.97 -5.10
C THR A 298 0.57 -16.88 -4.09
N ALA A 299 1.46 -15.96 -4.46
CA ALA A 299 1.84 -14.81 -3.64
C ALA A 299 2.30 -13.63 -4.50
N GLN A 300 2.28 -12.44 -3.90
CA GLN A 300 2.84 -11.23 -4.47
C GLN A 300 3.63 -10.48 -3.40
N GLN A 301 4.80 -9.96 -3.76
CA GLN A 301 5.68 -9.23 -2.86
C GLN A 301 5.84 -7.79 -3.33
N ALA A 302 5.54 -6.84 -2.45
CA ALA A 302 6.01 -5.47 -2.58
C ALA A 302 7.35 -5.34 -1.85
N LEU A 303 8.43 -5.11 -2.60
CA LEU A 303 9.77 -4.87 -2.08
C LEU A 303 10.12 -3.41 -2.27
N LEU A 304 10.32 -2.68 -1.16
CA LEU A 304 10.61 -1.26 -1.16
C LEU A 304 12.01 -1.04 -0.59
N THR A 305 12.80 -0.18 -1.20
CA THR A 305 14.11 0.22 -0.68
C THR A 305 14.10 1.70 -0.30
N GLY A 306 14.83 2.04 0.76
CA GLY A 306 14.92 3.41 1.26
C GLY A 306 15.85 4.29 0.43
N PRO A 307 15.68 5.62 0.49
CA PRO A 307 16.54 6.56 -0.20
C PRO A 307 17.96 6.56 0.36
N THR A 308 18.92 6.85 -0.52
CA THR A 308 20.32 7.04 -0.16
C THR A 308 20.50 8.34 0.64
N PRO A 309 21.35 8.33 1.70
CA PRO A 309 21.74 9.56 2.39
C PRO A 309 22.35 10.62 1.46
N THR A 310 22.11 11.89 1.77
CA THR A 310 22.73 13.02 1.05
C THR A 310 24.25 12.92 1.07
N GLY A 311 24.88 13.19 -0.08
CA GLY A 311 26.35 13.17 -0.21
C GLY A 311 26.97 11.77 -0.35
N MET A 312 26.16 10.70 -0.26
CA MET A 312 26.62 9.35 -0.54
C MET A 312 26.29 8.95 -1.96
N THR A 313 27.15 8.14 -2.57
CA THR A 313 26.86 7.54 -3.87
C THR A 313 25.83 6.41 -3.70
N PRO A 314 24.65 6.48 -4.34
CA PRO A 314 23.60 5.48 -4.15
C PRO A 314 24.01 4.04 -4.52
N PRO A 315 23.92 3.04 -3.61
CA PRO A 315 24.07 1.61 -3.92
C PRO A 315 23.02 1.11 -4.92
N PRO A 316 23.18 0.02 -5.69
CA PRO A 316 22.15 -0.45 -6.62
C PRO A 316 20.75 -0.55 -5.98
N ASN A 317 19.70 -0.24 -6.74
CA ASN A 317 18.29 -0.34 -6.32
C ASN A 317 17.85 0.56 -5.16
N SER A 318 18.64 1.51 -4.65
CA SER A 318 18.17 2.44 -3.58
C SER A 318 17.02 3.34 -4.03
N GLY A 319 16.09 3.61 -3.10
CA GLY A 319 14.94 4.49 -3.32
C GLY A 319 13.97 3.98 -4.38
N ALA A 320 13.86 2.67 -4.55
CA ALA A 320 13.05 2.01 -5.57
C ALA A 320 11.96 1.13 -4.93
N GLY A 321 10.90 0.90 -5.69
CA GLY A 321 9.88 -0.09 -5.36
C GLY A 321 9.81 -1.17 -6.44
N PHE A 322 9.46 -2.38 -6.03
CA PHE A 322 9.27 -3.54 -6.89
C PHE A 322 8.00 -4.28 -6.49
N LEU A 323 7.30 -4.82 -7.47
CA LEU A 323 6.19 -5.75 -7.29
C LEU A 323 6.53 -7.07 -7.98
N ILE A 324 6.60 -8.14 -7.21
CA ILE A 324 7.11 -9.45 -7.64
C ILE A 324 6.00 -10.48 -7.47
N ASN A 325 5.66 -11.20 -8.53
CA ASN A 325 4.63 -12.25 -8.53
C ASN A 325 5.26 -13.64 -8.44
N TYR A 326 4.63 -14.50 -7.66
CA TYR A 326 5.08 -15.87 -7.41
C TYR A 326 4.02 -16.90 -7.80
N VAL A 327 4.47 -18.03 -8.34
CA VAL A 327 3.71 -19.29 -8.44
C VAL A 327 4.51 -20.38 -7.74
N GLY A 328 3.99 -20.84 -6.59
CA GLY A 328 4.80 -21.53 -5.60
C GLY A 328 5.92 -20.60 -5.13
N ASP A 329 7.16 -21.08 -5.21
CA ASP A 329 8.37 -20.31 -4.88
C ASP A 329 9.05 -19.68 -6.11
N ARG A 330 8.45 -19.82 -7.30
CA ARG A 330 9.03 -19.32 -8.56
C ARG A 330 8.52 -17.92 -8.86
N ILE A 331 9.45 -17.01 -9.12
CA ILE A 331 9.14 -15.68 -9.65
C ILE A 331 8.66 -15.82 -11.09
N THR A 332 7.44 -15.34 -11.37
CA THR A 332 6.86 -15.37 -12.72
C THR A 332 6.86 -14.01 -13.39
N ASN A 333 6.87 -12.93 -12.60
CA ASN A 333 6.95 -11.56 -13.09
C ASN A 333 7.55 -10.66 -12.01
N ALA A 334 8.30 -9.64 -12.41
CA ALA A 334 8.77 -8.57 -11.54
C ALA A 334 8.75 -7.25 -12.29
N ILE A 335 8.05 -6.26 -11.74
CA ILE A 335 8.04 -4.88 -12.22
C ILE A 335 8.67 -3.97 -11.16
N GLY A 336 9.32 -2.88 -11.56
CA GLY A 336 9.94 -1.98 -10.58
C GLY A 336 10.30 -0.60 -11.12
N PHE A 337 10.90 0.21 -10.24
CA PHE A 337 11.46 1.54 -10.48
C PHE A 337 10.47 2.62 -10.97
N GLY A 338 9.93 2.49 -12.18
CA GLY A 338 8.95 3.42 -12.78
C GLY A 338 7.51 2.96 -12.58
N ASN A 339 7.29 1.65 -12.63
CA ASN A 339 5.95 1.05 -12.58
C ASN A 339 5.43 0.82 -11.15
N PHE A 340 6.31 0.92 -10.15
CA PHE A 340 5.95 0.83 -8.74
C PHE A 340 6.75 1.87 -7.92
N PRO A 341 6.43 3.16 -8.03
CA PRO A 341 7.27 4.26 -7.56
C PRO A 341 7.10 4.54 -6.05
N PHE A 342 7.05 3.50 -5.22
CA PHE A 342 6.90 3.62 -3.77
C PHE A 342 8.21 3.30 -3.07
N PRO A 343 8.98 4.29 -2.57
CA PRO A 343 10.15 4.01 -1.75
C PRO A 343 9.74 3.64 -0.32
N GLN A 344 10.62 2.94 0.39
CA GLN A 344 10.44 2.70 1.81
C GLN A 344 10.51 4.02 2.60
N GLN A 345 9.65 4.16 3.59
CA GLN A 345 9.62 5.30 4.51
C GLN A 345 10.54 5.07 5.73
N PRO A 346 11.12 6.15 6.31
CA PRO A 346 11.95 6.03 7.51
C PRO A 346 11.10 5.65 8.75
N PRO A 347 11.72 5.15 9.84
CA PRO A 347 10.97 4.66 11.01
C PRO A 347 10.14 5.72 11.72
N ASN A 348 10.51 7.00 11.60
CA ASN A 348 9.85 8.15 12.19
C ASN A 348 8.89 8.85 11.20
N TRP A 349 8.38 8.16 10.19
CA TRP A 349 7.58 8.75 9.11
C TRP A 349 6.36 9.55 9.60
N VAL A 350 5.72 9.14 10.70
CA VAL A 350 4.58 9.87 11.30
C VAL A 350 4.95 11.24 11.87
N GLN A 351 6.24 11.51 12.05
CA GLN A 351 6.77 12.75 12.62
C GLN A 351 7.33 13.69 11.56
N ILE A 352 7.35 13.28 10.27
CA ILE A 352 7.82 14.13 9.18
C ILE A 352 6.89 15.35 9.09
N PRO A 353 7.37 16.61 9.07
CA PRO A 353 6.48 17.78 9.13
C PRO A 353 5.39 17.86 8.06
N ALA A 354 5.68 17.36 6.85
CA ALA A 354 4.68 17.28 5.77
C ALA A 354 3.58 16.25 6.05
N VAL A 355 3.87 15.25 6.89
CA VAL A 355 2.97 14.20 7.37
C VAL A 355 2.37 14.69 8.68
N GLN A 356 1.10 15.09 8.68
CA GLN A 356 0.47 15.68 9.87
C GLN A 356 -0.05 14.57 10.80
N GLY A 357 0.87 13.83 11.43
CA GLY A 357 0.55 12.79 12.40
C GLY A 357 0.02 13.38 13.72
N LYS A 358 -1.08 12.82 14.24
CA LYS A 358 -1.69 13.26 15.51
C LYS A 358 -2.36 12.08 16.24
N ILE A 359 -2.22 12.05 17.56
CA ILE A 359 -3.01 11.16 18.42
C ILE A 359 -4.39 11.78 18.64
N HIS A 360 -5.44 11.09 18.19
CA HIS A 360 -6.83 11.55 18.31
C HIS A 360 -7.59 10.91 19.46
N ALA A 361 -7.14 9.75 19.94
CA ALA A 361 -7.72 9.08 21.09
C ALA A 361 -6.72 8.13 21.74
N THR A 362 -6.95 7.85 23.02
CA THR A 362 -6.28 6.82 23.79
C THR A 362 -7.33 5.87 24.38
N ILE A 363 -7.07 4.57 24.34
CA ILE A 363 -7.93 3.53 24.90
C ILE A 363 -7.12 2.69 25.87
N VAL A 364 -7.52 2.63 27.14
CA VAL A 364 -6.79 1.94 28.21
C VAL A 364 -7.60 0.77 28.74
N ARG A 365 -7.08 -0.45 28.55
CA ARG A 365 -7.60 -1.72 29.10
C ARG A 365 -9.07 -1.99 28.75
N ASN A 366 -9.55 -1.48 27.62
CA ASN A 366 -10.92 -1.77 27.19
C ASN A 366 -11.08 -3.26 26.90
N PRO A 367 -12.09 -3.96 27.48
CA PRO A 367 -12.20 -5.41 27.39
C PRO A 367 -12.45 -5.93 25.96
N ALA A 368 -13.09 -5.13 25.11
CA ALA A 368 -13.37 -5.49 23.73
C ALA A 368 -12.28 -5.03 22.77
N LEU A 369 -11.84 -3.78 22.92
CA LEU A 369 -10.98 -3.09 21.93
C LEU A 369 -9.48 -3.31 22.18
N CYS A 370 -9.05 -3.36 23.45
CA CYS A 370 -7.65 -3.52 23.82
C CYS A 370 -7.46 -4.17 25.21
N PRO A 371 -7.93 -5.42 25.42
CA PRO A 371 -7.96 -6.03 26.75
C PRO A 371 -6.57 -6.09 27.36
N GLY A 372 -6.43 -5.56 28.58
CA GLY A 372 -5.16 -5.53 29.31
C GLY A 372 -4.05 -4.66 28.69
N ASN A 373 -4.34 -3.90 27.64
CA ASN A 373 -3.35 -3.10 26.90
C ASN A 373 -3.80 -1.63 26.81
N THR A 374 -2.86 -0.75 26.48
CA THR A 374 -3.18 0.61 26.00
C THR A 374 -3.08 0.63 24.48
N ALA A 375 -3.97 1.40 23.84
CA ALA A 375 -3.93 1.69 22.41
C ALA A 375 -3.99 3.21 22.19
N THR A 376 -3.08 3.74 21.37
CA THR A 376 -3.16 5.10 20.82
C THR A 376 -3.70 5.05 19.41
N VAL A 377 -4.69 5.90 19.13
CA VAL A 377 -5.32 6.01 17.81
C VAL A 377 -4.71 7.21 17.11
N VAL A 378 -3.85 6.94 16.14
CA VAL A 378 -3.10 7.95 15.38
C VAL A 378 -3.79 8.18 14.05
N GLY A 379 -4.15 9.44 13.78
CA GLY A 379 -4.57 9.94 12.47
C GLY A 379 -3.38 10.56 11.78
N VAL A 380 -3.23 10.28 10.48
CA VAL A 380 -2.09 10.73 9.68
C VAL A 380 -2.61 11.29 8.37
N PHE A 381 -2.35 12.56 8.14
CA PHE A 381 -2.69 13.23 6.90
C PHE A 381 -1.45 13.41 6.03
N PHE A 382 -1.41 12.68 4.91
CA PHE A 382 -0.36 12.78 3.92
C PHE A 382 -0.68 13.89 2.91
N PRO A 383 0.34 14.64 2.45
CA PRO A 383 0.14 15.60 1.38
C PRO A 383 -0.25 14.87 0.08
N PRO A 384 -0.90 15.56 -0.86
CA PRO A 384 -1.11 15.05 -2.21
C PRO A 384 0.16 14.48 -2.83
N SER A 385 0.06 13.33 -3.50
CA SER A 385 1.17 12.61 -4.10
C SER A 385 0.82 11.96 -5.43
N GLY A 386 1.34 12.56 -6.52
CA GLY A 386 1.26 12.02 -7.88
C GLY A 386 -0.16 11.82 -8.40
N ASN A 387 -0.29 11.01 -9.45
CA ASN A 387 -1.59 10.75 -10.10
C ASN A 387 -2.48 9.78 -9.29
N ASN A 388 -1.88 8.93 -8.45
CA ASN A 388 -2.60 7.91 -7.69
C ASN A 388 -3.26 8.47 -6.42
N TYR A 389 -2.69 9.55 -5.86
CA TYR A 389 -3.23 10.24 -4.69
C TYR A 389 -3.21 11.75 -4.97
N PRO A 390 -4.04 12.24 -5.93
CA PRO A 390 -4.04 13.65 -6.32
C PRO A 390 -4.55 14.57 -5.20
N ASP A 391 -5.29 13.99 -4.25
CA ASP A 391 -5.71 14.63 -3.01
C ASP A 391 -4.88 14.11 -1.85
N SER A 392 -5.02 14.77 -0.71
CA SER A 392 -4.39 14.29 0.52
C SER A 392 -4.89 12.88 0.85
N THR A 393 -4.08 12.07 1.52
CA THR A 393 -4.50 10.72 1.92
C THR A 393 -4.59 10.67 3.43
N TYR A 394 -5.66 10.06 3.94
CA TYR A 394 -5.84 9.96 5.37
C TYR A 394 -5.68 8.53 5.85
N LEU A 395 -4.84 8.34 6.86
CA LEU A 395 -4.55 7.05 7.45
C LEU A 395 -4.86 7.07 8.94
N TRP A 396 -5.46 5.98 9.40
CA TRP A 396 -5.64 5.68 10.81
C TRP A 396 -4.87 4.45 11.18
N THR A 397 -4.21 4.52 12.31
CA THR A 397 -3.48 3.37 12.81
C THR A 397 -3.50 3.34 14.32
N TRP A 398 -3.70 2.15 14.86
CA TRP A 398 -3.72 1.92 16.29
C TRP A 398 -2.42 1.27 16.69
N TYR A 399 -1.79 1.79 17.73
CA TYR A 399 -0.54 1.28 18.27
C TYR A 399 -0.67 1.00 19.76
N SER A 400 -0.04 -0.09 20.19
CA SER A 400 0.09 -0.42 21.61
C SER A 400 1.51 -0.07 22.08
N PRO A 401 1.65 0.88 23.02
CA PRO A 401 2.92 1.21 23.67
C PRO A 401 3.58 0.00 24.34
N PHE A 402 4.90 -0.14 24.17
CA PHE A 402 5.72 -1.04 24.98
C PHE A 402 6.18 -0.39 26.29
N ASP A 403 6.25 0.94 26.30
CA ASP A 403 6.72 1.73 27.43
C ASP A 403 5.78 2.92 27.71
N ARG A 404 6.09 3.70 28.76
CA ARG A 404 5.26 4.82 29.18
C ARG A 404 5.28 6.02 28.23
N THR A 405 6.29 6.11 27.37
CA THR A 405 6.39 7.22 26.41
C THR A 405 5.49 6.98 25.20
N GLY A 406 5.25 5.71 24.83
CA GLY A 406 4.56 5.35 23.60
C GLY A 406 5.42 5.43 22.34
N ARG A 407 6.66 5.93 22.44
CA ARG A 407 7.55 6.05 21.28
C ARG A 407 7.89 4.68 20.70
N ARG A 408 8.20 3.70 21.55
CA ARG A 408 8.33 2.30 21.13
C ARG A 408 6.96 1.65 21.25
N SER A 409 6.39 1.27 20.12
CA SER A 409 5.04 0.69 20.04
C SER A 409 4.95 -0.41 18.99
N ARG A 410 3.99 -1.32 19.16
CA ARG A 410 3.60 -2.31 18.16
C ARG A 410 2.26 -1.98 17.51
N PRO A 411 2.05 -2.30 16.22
CA PRO A 411 0.79 -2.03 15.56
C PRO A 411 -0.32 -2.99 16.03
N ILE A 412 -1.58 -2.54 15.93
CA ILE A 412 -2.78 -3.34 16.24
C ILE A 412 -3.63 -3.49 14.98
N THR A 413 -3.93 -2.37 14.33
CA THR A 413 -4.69 -2.29 13.08
C THR A 413 -4.34 -1.00 12.36
N PHE A 414 -4.44 -1.00 11.04
CA PHE A 414 -4.31 0.20 10.22
C PHE A 414 -5.40 0.25 9.16
N MET A 415 -5.79 1.46 8.78
CA MET A 415 -6.74 1.73 7.72
C MET A 415 -6.27 2.95 6.92
N GLN A 416 -6.23 2.82 5.61
CA GLN A 416 -6.03 3.95 4.71
C GLN A 416 -7.36 4.33 4.06
N SER A 417 -7.68 5.62 4.01
CA SER A 417 -8.82 6.19 3.32
C SER A 417 -8.35 7.24 2.32
N GLN A 418 -8.89 7.20 1.10
CA GLN A 418 -8.72 8.31 0.15
C GLN A 418 -9.51 9.50 0.69
N SER A 419 -8.84 10.65 0.93
CA SER A 419 -9.52 11.77 1.59
C SER A 419 -10.61 12.35 0.70
N GLY A 420 -11.79 12.62 1.29
CA GLY A 420 -13.00 13.06 0.59
C GLY A 420 -14.20 12.16 0.86
N VAL A 421 -15.28 12.73 1.39
CA VAL A 421 -16.55 12.01 1.61
C VAL A 421 -17.16 11.67 0.23
N GLY A 422 -17.44 10.39 0.00
CA GLY A 422 -18.15 9.92 -1.20
C GLY A 422 -17.29 9.67 -2.44
N LEU A 423 -15.97 9.83 -2.37
CA LEU A 423 -15.07 9.52 -3.51
C LEU A 423 -14.82 8.02 -3.71
N GLY A 424 -15.44 7.17 -2.89
CA GLY A 424 -15.08 5.76 -2.81
C GLY A 424 -13.72 5.66 -2.14
N THR A 425 -13.63 4.89 -1.08
CA THR A 425 -12.36 4.75 -0.39
C THR A 425 -11.56 3.62 -0.99
N SER A 426 -10.37 3.91 -1.51
CA SER A 426 -9.34 2.90 -1.69
C SER A 426 -8.85 2.42 -0.31
N LEU A 427 -9.65 1.59 0.37
CA LEU A 427 -9.42 1.05 1.73
C LEU A 427 -8.51 -0.17 1.79
N ALA A 428 -7.23 0.02 2.05
CA ALA A 428 -6.47 -1.07 2.67
C ALA A 428 -6.72 -1.03 4.19
N LEU A 429 -7.40 -2.06 4.73
CA LEU A 429 -7.39 -2.36 6.16
C LEU A 429 -6.38 -3.47 6.40
N ALA A 430 -5.61 -3.38 7.47
CA ALA A 430 -4.90 -4.55 7.93
C ALA A 430 -4.82 -4.67 9.44
N ASP A 431 -5.01 -5.90 9.91
CA ASP A 431 -4.99 -6.25 11.32
C ASP A 431 -3.82 -7.16 11.62
N TYR A 432 -3.05 -6.79 12.65
CA TYR A 432 -1.73 -7.38 12.90
C TYR A 432 -1.84 -8.53 13.90
N PHE A 433 -1.30 -9.69 13.57
CA PHE A 433 -1.42 -10.92 14.37
C PHE A 433 -0.15 -11.28 15.11
N ASP A 434 0.96 -10.69 14.69
CA ASP A 434 2.26 -11.01 15.22
C ASP A 434 3.24 -9.87 14.95
N TYR A 435 4.20 -9.70 15.85
CA TYR A 435 5.21 -8.64 15.79
C TYR A 435 6.45 -9.07 16.58
N GLU A 436 7.61 -9.02 15.93
CA GLU A 436 8.90 -9.32 16.55
C GLU A 436 9.94 -8.27 16.17
N GLU A 437 10.61 -7.72 17.18
CA GLU A 437 11.81 -6.91 16.99
C GLU A 437 13.03 -7.83 17.00
N PHE A 438 13.77 -7.87 15.89
CA PHE A 438 14.91 -8.76 15.77
C PHE A 438 16.18 -8.08 16.29
N THR A 439 16.90 -8.77 17.17
CA THR A 439 18.21 -8.33 17.66
C THR A 439 19.32 -8.58 16.64
N THR A 440 19.14 -9.59 15.79
CA THR A 440 20.05 -9.90 14.68
C THR A 440 19.49 -9.31 13.39
N PRO A 441 20.32 -8.69 12.53
CA PRO A 441 19.87 -8.18 11.24
C PRO A 441 19.19 -9.27 10.41
N ILE A 442 18.04 -8.94 9.83
CA ILE A 442 17.38 -9.82 8.87
C ILE A 442 18.36 -10.11 7.71
N PRO A 443 18.56 -11.38 7.31
CA PRO A 443 19.47 -11.72 6.22
C PRO A 443 19.11 -10.97 4.93
N ALA A 444 20.10 -10.33 4.29
CA ALA A 444 19.91 -9.48 3.12
C ALA A 444 19.19 -10.17 1.95
N CYS A 445 19.28 -11.49 1.84
CA CYS A 445 18.59 -12.27 0.83
C CYS A 445 17.05 -12.16 0.90
N ASN A 446 16.47 -11.81 2.06
CA ASN A 446 15.04 -11.53 2.23
C ASN A 446 14.57 -10.23 1.56
N PHE A 447 15.53 -9.42 1.09
CA PHE A 447 15.35 -8.15 0.39
C PHE A 447 16.02 -8.14 -0.99
N ALA A 448 16.42 -9.32 -1.50
CA ALA A 448 17.09 -9.40 -2.79
C ALA A 448 16.12 -8.99 -3.92
N VAL A 449 16.60 -8.12 -4.80
CA VAL A 449 15.83 -7.64 -5.95
C VAL A 449 16.08 -8.60 -7.12
N PRO A 450 15.05 -9.30 -7.64
CA PRO A 450 15.22 -10.10 -8.84
C PRO A 450 15.43 -9.20 -10.07
N PRO A 451 15.98 -9.73 -11.17
CA PRO A 451 15.96 -9.02 -12.45
C PRO A 451 14.53 -8.61 -12.83
N VAL A 452 14.38 -7.39 -13.36
CA VAL A 452 13.07 -6.79 -13.67
C VAL A 452 12.87 -6.80 -15.17
N ASP A 453 11.71 -7.27 -15.61
CA ASP A 453 11.35 -7.33 -17.02
C ASP A 453 10.57 -6.06 -17.42
N PHE A 454 10.85 -5.53 -18.61
CA PHE A 454 10.23 -4.33 -19.18
C PHE A 454 9.76 -4.63 -20.61
N THR A 455 8.57 -4.16 -20.96
CA THR A 455 8.07 -4.22 -22.35
C THR A 455 8.27 -2.86 -23.00
N VAL A 456 9.04 -2.82 -24.09
CA VAL A 456 9.27 -1.62 -24.89
C VAL A 456 8.41 -1.69 -26.15
N GLN A 457 7.44 -0.78 -26.25
CA GLN A 457 6.57 -0.67 -27.43
C GLN A 457 7.32 0.00 -28.58
N ALA A 458 7.12 -0.48 -29.81
CA ALA A 458 7.66 0.17 -31.01
C ALA A 458 7.00 1.54 -31.26
N LYS A 459 5.73 1.64 -30.85
CA LYS A 459 4.94 2.86 -30.82
C LYS A 459 4.44 3.11 -29.40
N PRO A 460 4.88 4.18 -28.72
CA PRO A 460 4.33 4.58 -27.44
C PRO A 460 2.81 4.63 -27.44
N ASN A 461 2.16 3.86 -26.56
CA ASN A 461 0.70 3.82 -26.45
C ASN A 461 0.27 4.54 -25.15
N PRO A 462 -0.66 5.51 -25.21
CA PRO A 462 -1.21 6.17 -24.01
C PRO A 462 -1.92 5.22 -23.03
N SER A 463 -2.18 3.98 -23.45
CA SER A 463 -2.96 3.00 -22.69
C SER A 463 -2.11 2.03 -21.86
N THR A 464 -0.78 2.08 -21.97
CA THR A 464 0.11 1.20 -21.19
C THR A 464 0.60 1.92 -19.93
N PRO A 465 0.48 1.32 -18.72
CA PRO A 465 0.94 1.93 -17.46
C PRO A 465 2.40 2.40 -17.50
N ASP A 466 3.21 1.75 -18.34
CA ASP A 466 4.65 1.95 -18.44
C ASP A 466 5.03 3.26 -19.17
N ASN A 467 4.14 3.88 -19.96
CA ASN A 467 4.39 5.18 -20.61
C ASN A 467 3.21 6.15 -20.47
N PRO A 468 3.16 6.95 -19.39
CA PRO A 468 2.05 7.86 -19.10
C PRO A 468 2.01 9.11 -19.99
N ASN A 469 3.01 9.36 -20.86
CA ASN A 469 3.01 10.49 -21.79
C ASN A 469 3.30 10.02 -23.23
N PRO A 470 2.26 9.79 -24.07
CA PRO A 470 2.43 9.24 -25.41
C PRO A 470 3.19 10.17 -26.38
N SER A 471 3.32 11.46 -26.05
CA SER A 471 4.11 12.41 -26.84
C SER A 471 5.62 12.29 -26.60
N TYR A 472 6.02 11.52 -25.58
CA TYR A 472 7.41 11.28 -25.23
C TYR A 472 7.84 9.89 -25.74
N PRO A 473 8.78 9.82 -26.70
CA PRO A 473 9.11 8.57 -27.40
C PRO A 473 9.93 7.59 -26.56
N TRP A 474 10.44 8.02 -25.41
CA TRP A 474 11.29 7.22 -24.55
C TRP A 474 10.48 6.64 -23.38
N LEU A 475 10.60 5.33 -23.18
CA LEU A 475 10.08 4.63 -22.00
C LEU A 475 10.97 4.97 -20.79
N ASP A 476 10.43 5.67 -19.80
CA ASP A 476 11.11 5.87 -18.50
C ASP A 476 11.09 4.56 -17.72
N THR A 477 12.25 3.92 -17.58
CA THR A 477 12.37 2.67 -16.81
C THR A 477 12.26 2.90 -15.30
N GLY A 478 12.34 4.16 -14.86
CA GLY A 478 12.51 4.59 -13.47
C GLY A 478 13.90 4.31 -12.90
N VAL A 479 14.76 3.57 -13.61
CA VAL A 479 16.13 3.26 -13.16
C VAL A 479 16.94 4.55 -13.18
N ARG A 480 17.48 4.94 -12.02
CA ARG A 480 18.37 6.10 -11.88
C ARG A 480 19.82 5.68 -11.74
N LEU A 481 20.65 6.15 -12.65
CA LEU A 481 22.09 5.93 -12.68
C LEU A 481 22.85 7.13 -12.10
N ASN A 482 24.04 6.83 -11.61
CA ASN A 482 25.03 7.77 -11.08
C ASN A 482 26.41 7.29 -11.55
N PRO A 483 27.50 8.03 -11.29
CA PRO A 483 28.81 7.70 -11.87
C PRO A 483 29.34 6.31 -11.48
N SER A 484 28.79 5.70 -10.43
CA SER A 484 29.14 4.37 -9.92
C SER A 484 28.04 3.32 -10.11
N ARG A 485 27.04 3.55 -10.96
CA ARG A 485 26.00 2.57 -11.27
C ARG A 485 25.99 2.27 -12.76
N VAL A 486 25.91 0.99 -13.08
CA VAL A 486 25.74 0.49 -14.45
C VAL A 486 24.53 -0.44 -14.45
N ALA A 487 23.66 -0.29 -15.44
CA ALA A 487 22.59 -1.24 -15.70
C ALA A 487 23.01 -2.20 -16.83
N THR A 488 22.68 -3.47 -16.69
CA THR A 488 22.76 -4.47 -17.74
C THR A 488 21.37 -4.69 -18.30
N ILE A 489 21.20 -4.42 -19.60
CA ILE A 489 19.95 -4.60 -20.34
C ILE A 489 20.14 -5.81 -21.26
N LYS A 490 19.19 -6.75 -21.25
CA LYS A 490 19.21 -7.94 -22.11
C LYS A 490 17.87 -8.14 -22.79
N TYR A 491 17.90 -8.40 -24.09
CA TYR A 491 16.72 -8.86 -24.83
C TYR A 491 16.25 -10.22 -24.32
N LYS A 492 14.94 -10.39 -24.23
CA LYS A 492 14.28 -11.63 -23.83
C LYS A 492 13.59 -12.26 -25.03
N ASP A 493 12.59 -11.58 -25.56
CA ASP A 493 11.75 -12.00 -26.68
C ASP A 493 10.97 -10.80 -27.25
N GLY A 494 10.02 -11.08 -28.15
CA GLY A 494 9.20 -10.07 -28.84
C GLY A 494 9.83 -9.62 -30.15
N LEU A 495 8.98 -9.10 -31.04
CA LEU A 495 9.36 -8.61 -32.36
C LEU A 495 8.64 -7.29 -32.63
N TRP A 496 9.31 -6.41 -33.36
CA TRP A 496 8.75 -5.14 -33.78
C TRP A 496 9.28 -4.68 -35.15
N THR A 497 8.73 -3.60 -35.67
CA THR A 497 9.30 -2.89 -36.82
C THR A 497 9.13 -1.38 -36.66
N ALA A 498 10.15 -0.63 -37.08
CA ALA A 498 10.14 0.81 -37.31
C ALA A 498 9.46 1.19 -38.64
N ASN A 499 9.20 0.23 -39.54
CA ASN A 499 8.48 0.49 -40.78
C ASN A 499 7.90 -0.83 -41.33
N PRO A 500 6.58 -0.97 -41.48
CA PRO A 500 5.97 -2.19 -42.01
C PRO A 500 6.22 -2.40 -43.51
N ASN A 501 6.76 -1.40 -44.23
CA ASN A 501 7.06 -1.49 -45.66
C ASN A 501 8.49 -1.95 -45.96
N ILE A 502 9.33 -2.12 -44.94
CA ILE A 502 10.69 -2.68 -45.09
C ILE A 502 10.73 -4.13 -44.61
N ASN A 503 11.80 -4.86 -44.97
CA ASN A 503 11.98 -6.27 -44.59
C ASN A 503 10.77 -7.17 -44.98
N ASN A 504 10.13 -6.88 -46.13
CA ASN A 504 8.91 -7.55 -46.60
C ASN A 504 7.75 -7.56 -45.57
N GLY A 505 7.69 -6.57 -44.67
CA GLY A 505 6.71 -6.49 -43.60
C GLY A 505 6.93 -7.44 -42.43
N HIS A 506 8.04 -8.17 -42.41
CA HIS A 506 8.38 -9.02 -41.27
C HIS A 506 8.93 -8.17 -40.11
N LEU A 507 8.37 -8.40 -38.93
CA LEU A 507 8.91 -7.89 -37.67
C LEU A 507 10.27 -8.53 -37.36
N TYR A 508 11.12 -7.82 -36.64
CA TYR A 508 12.46 -8.23 -36.25
C TYR A 508 12.68 -8.02 -34.75
N ASN A 509 13.74 -8.63 -34.21
CA ASN A 509 14.07 -8.52 -32.79
C ASN A 509 14.75 -7.17 -32.47
N SER A 510 15.19 -7.00 -31.22
CA SER A 510 15.78 -5.74 -30.76
C SER A 510 17.12 -5.38 -31.42
N ALA A 511 17.73 -6.24 -32.25
CA ALA A 511 18.91 -5.89 -33.04
C ALA A 511 18.60 -4.93 -34.21
N GLY A 512 17.32 -4.73 -34.53
CA GLY A 512 16.87 -3.90 -35.64
C GLY A 512 16.73 -4.66 -36.95
N ASN A 513 16.46 -3.92 -38.02
CA ASN A 513 16.23 -4.49 -39.34
C ASN A 513 17.48 -5.23 -39.86
N PRO A 514 17.40 -6.54 -40.18
CA PRO A 514 18.55 -7.30 -40.65
C PRO A 514 19.01 -6.90 -42.06
N THR A 515 18.18 -6.20 -42.82
CA THR A 515 18.45 -5.78 -44.21
C THR A 515 18.93 -4.33 -44.32
N PHE A 516 18.78 -3.54 -43.26
CA PHE A 516 19.09 -2.11 -43.27
C PHE A 516 19.75 -1.66 -41.96
N ILE A 517 21.03 -1.30 -42.05
CA ILE A 517 21.93 -1.19 -40.89
C ILE A 517 22.22 0.26 -40.49
N SER A 518 21.75 1.27 -41.22
CA SER A 518 22.15 2.68 -40.99
C SER A 518 20.97 3.64 -40.85
N ALA A 519 20.58 3.93 -39.62
CA ALA A 519 19.62 4.97 -39.27
C ALA A 519 20.11 6.37 -39.71
N LYS A 520 19.20 7.18 -40.24
CA LYS A 520 19.52 8.49 -40.85
C LYS A 520 19.79 9.56 -39.78
N PRO A 521 20.46 10.68 -40.13
CA PRO A 521 20.59 11.83 -39.24
C PRO A 521 19.22 12.29 -38.69
N GLY A 522 19.06 12.41 -37.37
CA GLY A 522 17.79 12.81 -36.75
C GLY A 522 16.94 11.67 -36.18
N TYR A 523 17.30 10.41 -36.48
CA TYR A 523 16.81 9.24 -35.75
C TYR A 523 17.29 9.26 -34.28
N ALA A 524 16.72 8.40 -33.44
CA ALA A 524 17.11 8.31 -32.02
C ALA A 524 18.63 8.08 -31.82
N LEU A 525 19.24 7.21 -32.62
CA LEU A 525 20.68 6.95 -32.68
C LEU A 525 21.12 6.83 -34.16
N PRO A 526 21.47 7.96 -34.81
CA PRO A 526 21.95 7.94 -36.19
C PRO A 526 23.18 7.05 -36.38
N GLY A 527 23.26 6.37 -37.51
CA GLY A 527 24.36 5.46 -37.86
C GLY A 527 24.27 4.05 -37.26
N ALA A 528 23.40 3.82 -36.27
CA ALA A 528 23.08 2.47 -35.78
C ALA A 528 21.94 1.82 -36.58
N ASN A 529 21.68 0.52 -36.38
CA ASN A 529 20.59 -0.19 -37.07
C ASN A 529 19.23 0.48 -36.85
N GLU A 530 18.49 0.70 -37.93
CA GLU A 530 17.10 1.15 -37.87
C GLU A 530 16.24 0.09 -37.20
N GLY A 531 15.36 0.52 -36.30
CA GLY A 531 14.52 -0.38 -35.51
C GLY A 531 15.25 -1.15 -34.41
N ALA A 532 16.54 -0.87 -34.15
CA ALA A 532 17.23 -1.46 -33.01
C ALA A 532 16.76 -0.85 -31.69
N LEU A 533 16.89 -1.59 -30.59
CA LEU A 533 16.67 -1.05 -29.26
C LEU A 533 17.84 -0.13 -28.87
N VAL A 534 17.52 1.07 -28.42
CA VAL A 534 18.48 2.06 -27.92
C VAL A 534 18.11 2.54 -26.52
N GLY A 535 19.13 2.96 -25.78
CA GLY A 535 18.98 3.53 -24.44
C GLY A 535 19.45 4.97 -24.39
N LYS A 536 18.89 5.75 -23.46
CA LYS A 536 19.26 7.14 -23.21
C LYS A 536 19.46 7.39 -21.72
N ILE A 537 20.51 8.11 -21.36
CA ILE A 537 20.78 8.61 -20.01
C ILE A 537 21.25 10.06 -20.11
N GLY A 538 20.48 11.00 -19.56
CA GLY A 538 20.70 12.42 -19.83
C GLY A 538 20.58 12.68 -21.33
N ASP A 539 21.58 13.31 -21.94
CA ASP A 539 21.61 13.54 -23.40
C ASP A 539 22.36 12.45 -24.17
N THR A 540 22.90 11.44 -23.48
CA THR A 540 23.69 10.37 -24.12
C THR A 540 22.79 9.22 -24.57
N VAL A 541 22.77 8.95 -25.87
CA VAL A 541 22.09 7.79 -26.48
C VAL A 541 23.10 6.71 -26.85
N PHE A 542 22.77 5.44 -26.64
CA PHE A 542 23.64 4.30 -26.93
C PHE A 542 22.86 3.09 -27.46
N LEU A 543 23.53 2.25 -28.25
CA LEU A 543 22.96 1.03 -28.81
C LEU A 543 22.84 -0.04 -27.72
N ILE A 544 21.67 -0.68 -27.62
CA ILE A 544 21.46 -1.85 -26.77
C ILE A 544 21.40 -3.12 -27.63
N GLY A 545 20.62 -3.10 -28.71
CA GLY A 545 20.47 -4.29 -29.55
C GLY A 545 19.92 -5.48 -28.75
N LEU A 546 20.58 -6.63 -28.85
CA LEU A 546 20.25 -7.83 -28.05
C LEU A 546 20.71 -7.74 -26.58
N GLY A 547 21.57 -6.78 -26.24
CA GLY A 547 21.96 -6.52 -24.87
C GLY A 547 23.20 -5.65 -24.75
N ALA A 548 23.24 -4.84 -23.70
CA ALA A 548 24.35 -3.92 -23.41
C ALA A 548 24.45 -3.60 -21.92
N ASN A 549 25.61 -3.10 -21.52
CA ASN A 549 25.76 -2.36 -20.28
C ASN A 549 25.64 -0.87 -20.57
N THR A 550 25.02 -0.11 -19.67
CA THR A 550 24.99 1.34 -19.79
C THR A 550 26.40 1.91 -19.73
N PRO A 551 26.71 2.98 -20.49
CA PRO A 551 28.04 3.60 -20.42
C PRO A 551 28.36 4.03 -18.97
N PRO A 552 29.59 3.75 -18.49
CA PRO A 552 29.98 4.11 -17.12
C PRO A 552 30.06 5.64 -16.95
N GLY A 553 29.85 6.12 -15.73
CA GLY A 553 29.97 7.55 -15.41
C GLY A 553 28.74 8.39 -15.69
N LEU A 554 27.74 7.86 -16.41
CA LEU A 554 26.52 8.61 -16.73
C LEU A 554 25.61 8.79 -15.49
N VAL A 555 24.97 9.95 -15.41
CA VAL A 555 24.06 10.34 -14.34
C VAL A 555 22.72 10.70 -14.96
N GLY A 556 21.65 10.10 -14.46
CA GLY A 556 20.31 10.39 -14.96
C GLY A 556 19.40 9.18 -14.94
N LYS A 557 18.22 9.34 -15.55
CA LYS A 557 17.28 8.25 -15.75
C LYS A 557 17.71 7.42 -16.96
N LEU A 558 17.57 6.10 -16.88
CA LEU A 558 17.66 5.22 -18.04
C LEU A 558 16.30 5.18 -18.74
N GLU A 559 16.30 5.55 -20.00
CA GLU A 559 15.12 5.54 -20.86
C GLU A 559 15.38 4.64 -22.08
N LEU A 560 14.35 3.99 -22.61
CA LEU A 560 14.46 3.04 -23.73
C LEU A 560 13.55 3.43 -24.90
N CYS A 561 13.99 3.24 -26.14
CA CYS A 561 13.09 3.36 -27.31
C CYS A 561 13.58 2.54 -28.50
N ILE A 562 12.73 2.45 -29.52
CA ILE A 562 13.12 1.97 -30.85
C ILE A 562 13.95 3.03 -31.58
N ASN A 563 15.00 2.60 -32.29
CA ASN A 563 15.83 3.49 -33.08
C ASN A 563 15.12 3.88 -34.38
N ASP A 564 14.37 4.96 -34.32
CA ASP A 564 13.55 5.43 -35.43
C ASP A 564 13.50 6.96 -35.49
N ASP A 565 12.83 7.50 -36.52
CA ASP A 565 12.62 8.90 -36.79
C ASP A 565 11.63 9.54 -35.79
N LEU A 566 12.14 9.83 -34.59
CA LEU A 566 11.35 10.36 -33.48
C LEU A 566 10.60 11.67 -33.79
N LYS A 567 11.01 12.39 -34.84
CA LYS A 567 10.46 13.69 -35.25
C LYS A 567 9.69 13.65 -36.58
N GLY A 568 9.61 12.50 -37.24
CA GLY A 568 8.97 12.36 -38.55
C GLY A 568 9.62 13.21 -39.65
N ILE A 569 10.94 13.36 -39.64
CA ILE A 569 11.72 14.12 -40.62
C ILE A 569 11.65 13.49 -42.02
N TYR A 570 11.65 12.15 -42.11
CA TYR A 570 11.75 11.41 -43.36
C TYR A 570 10.52 10.52 -43.67
N GLY A 571 9.59 10.39 -42.73
CA GLY A 571 8.45 9.50 -42.87
C GLY A 571 7.39 9.69 -41.79
N ALA A 572 6.66 8.63 -41.49
CA ALA A 572 5.57 8.63 -40.52
C ALA A 572 6.04 8.71 -39.04
N GLY A 573 7.36 8.76 -38.82
CA GLY A 573 7.97 8.65 -37.49
C GLY A 573 7.47 7.41 -36.76
N LEU A 574 7.20 7.50 -35.47
CA LEU A 574 6.72 6.34 -34.69
C LEU A 574 5.29 5.89 -35.01
N THR A 575 4.57 6.55 -35.92
CA THR A 575 3.11 6.37 -36.04
C THR A 575 2.71 5.09 -36.76
N ASP A 576 3.57 4.53 -37.61
CA ASP A 576 3.39 3.27 -38.33
C ASP A 576 4.18 2.10 -37.72
N ASN A 577 4.88 2.32 -36.60
CA ASN A 577 5.59 1.27 -35.88
C ASN A 577 4.63 0.21 -35.32
N ILE A 578 5.04 -1.05 -35.38
CA ILE A 578 4.22 -2.20 -34.97
C ILE A 578 5.03 -3.12 -34.05
N GLY A 579 4.39 -3.61 -32.99
CA GLY A 579 4.95 -4.64 -32.12
C GLY A 579 5.67 -4.08 -30.89
N GLN A 580 6.36 -4.97 -30.20
CA GLN A 580 7.04 -4.70 -28.93
C GLN A 580 8.18 -5.69 -28.71
N VAL A 581 9.17 -5.30 -27.92
CA VAL A 581 10.23 -6.18 -27.42
C VAL A 581 10.23 -6.20 -25.90
N ASN A 582 10.56 -7.36 -25.33
CA ASN A 582 10.71 -7.52 -23.89
C ASN A 582 12.19 -7.58 -23.54
N VAL A 583 12.57 -6.84 -22.51
CA VAL A 583 13.95 -6.78 -22.01
C VAL A 583 13.98 -6.99 -20.51
N GLN A 584 15.11 -7.49 -20.03
CA GLN A 584 15.40 -7.62 -18.63
C GLN A 584 16.49 -6.61 -18.23
N ILE A 585 16.26 -5.88 -17.15
CA ILE A 585 17.22 -4.93 -16.60
C ILE A 585 17.67 -5.40 -15.21
N SER A 586 18.98 -5.40 -14.99
CA SER A 586 19.58 -5.53 -13.66
C SER A 586 20.55 -4.38 -13.40
N VAL A 587 20.57 -3.86 -12.17
CA VAL A 587 21.45 -2.75 -11.77
C VAL A 587 22.59 -3.27 -10.91
N SER A 588 23.82 -2.84 -11.20
CA SER A 588 24.99 -3.21 -10.42
C SER A 588 25.94 -2.02 -10.24
N SER A 589 26.81 -2.10 -9.25
CA SER A 589 27.99 -1.22 -9.18
C SER A 589 29.06 -1.77 -10.13
N PRO A 590 29.82 -0.91 -10.84
CA PRO A 590 30.92 -1.35 -11.68
C PRO A 590 31.91 -2.12 -10.81
N ARG A 591 32.40 -3.26 -11.33
CA ARG A 591 33.50 -3.98 -10.70
C ARG A 591 34.68 -3.00 -10.60
N LYS A 592 35.20 -2.75 -9.39
CA LYS A 592 36.61 -2.41 -9.27
C LYS A 592 37.36 -3.65 -9.73
N GLU A 593 37.89 -3.66 -10.95
CA GLU A 593 38.93 -4.61 -11.27
C GLU A 593 40.05 -4.40 -10.24
N LYS A 594 40.40 -5.47 -9.54
CA LYS A 594 41.61 -5.51 -8.73
C LYS A 594 42.74 -5.29 -9.71
N LEU A 595 43.33 -4.10 -9.70
CA LEU A 595 44.66 -3.91 -10.28
C LEU A 595 45.58 -4.82 -9.46
N GLU A 596 45.99 -5.95 -10.04
CA GLU A 596 47.11 -6.70 -9.48
C GLU A 596 48.35 -5.81 -9.55
N PRO A 597 49.16 -5.75 -8.49
CA PRO A 597 50.37 -4.96 -8.51
C PRO A 597 51.31 -5.54 -9.56
N VAL A 598 51.69 -4.69 -10.52
CA VAL A 598 52.81 -4.95 -11.43
C VAL A 598 54.06 -5.12 -10.55
N ILE A 599 54.59 -6.33 -10.50
CA ILE A 599 55.91 -6.59 -9.94
C ILE A 599 56.91 -6.01 -10.96
N GLU A 600 57.40 -4.80 -10.70
CA GLU A 600 58.57 -4.29 -11.40
C GLU A 600 59.78 -5.14 -10.99
N SER A 601 60.34 -5.86 -11.96
CA SER A 601 61.65 -6.50 -11.85
C SER A 601 62.73 -5.42 -11.83
N GLY A 602 63.05 -4.92 -10.63
CA GLY A 602 64.21 -4.07 -10.39
C GLY A 602 65.44 -4.91 -10.09
N THR A 603 66.35 -4.98 -11.06
CA THR A 603 67.74 -5.42 -10.91
C THR A 603 68.47 -4.66 -9.79
N GLU A 604 69.05 -5.40 -8.85
CA GLU A 604 70.02 -4.90 -7.86
C GLU A 604 71.31 -4.43 -8.55
N PRO A 605 71.95 -3.34 -8.09
CA PRO A 605 73.36 -3.10 -8.30
C PRO A 605 74.18 -3.69 -7.13
N THR A 606 75.15 -4.52 -7.49
CA THR A 606 76.24 -5.05 -6.67
C THR A 606 77.05 -3.94 -6.01
N LEU A 607 77.28 -4.08 -4.69
CA LEU A 607 78.36 -3.40 -3.98
C LEU A 607 79.35 -4.45 -3.49
N GLU A 608 80.58 -4.35 -3.99
CA GLU A 608 81.73 -5.15 -3.59
C GLU A 608 82.57 -4.39 -2.55
N ASN A 609 83.02 -5.16 -1.56
CA ASN A 609 84.29 -5.06 -0.83
C ASN A 609 84.46 -4.03 0.32
N GLU A 610 84.39 -4.59 1.53
CA GLU A 610 85.21 -4.33 2.74
C GLU A 610 86.72 -4.04 2.45
N PRO A 611 87.60 -3.57 3.39
CA PRO A 611 87.57 -3.94 4.82
C PRO A 611 88.27 -3.04 5.91
N VAL A 612 88.10 -3.49 7.16
CA VAL A 612 89.04 -3.54 8.32
C VAL A 612 89.36 -2.28 9.19
N SER A 613 89.18 -2.54 10.51
CA SER A 613 89.91 -2.13 11.73
C SER A 613 89.57 -0.87 12.54
N GLU A 614 89.52 -1.17 13.86
CA GLU A 614 89.50 -0.38 15.11
C GLU A 614 88.20 0.30 15.55
#